data_AF-A0A3L6F689-F1
#
_entry.id   AF-A0A3L6F689-F1
#
_cell.length_a   1.000
_cell.length_b   1.000
_cell.length_c   1.000
_cell.angle_alpha   90.00
_cell.angle_beta   90.00
_cell.angle_gamma   90.00
#
_symmetry.space_group_name_H-M   'P 1'
#
loop_
_entity.id
_entity.type
_entity.pdbx_description
1 polymer ?
#
loop_
_entity_poly.entity_id
_entity_poly.type
_entity_poly.pdbx_seq_one_letter_code
_entity_poly.pdbx_strand_id
1 'polypeptide(L)'
;MAKFVDSLMVKVEFGIVKFPDYVCSISHRIFQERNDLLEYEDAIRVAQVMDESLDNNKMDLVTRCIDLSENRLCIMPKRENAITPERLPSFFSRFSASWVYSKILTLGVSVYERDRRYEDAVRILKTLLSTVACDRRRGYWALRLSIDLEHMGRSNESLSTAEGGAIDPWVHAGSKFALQRRVLRLSKPPRRWKVPSYADYVKRNIREVSIEGRPLNCETGAKNVFYGYDGELCGVEQLALQYYADEGGGWQDCLLDLVKIFSLRSLLFFTTLGTLQYDFFVLVQTDDFYKSRENIAESQLKRIRDGMAEEMLISSWELHQGTSCQGVNWARYSLTDLRAVVACVGGHRLASLLRHLAVDYRSWSSGMPDLLLWRFLDERGGGEAKLVEVKGPRDQLSEQQRAWILDLTWK
;
A
#
# COMPACT_ATOMS: atom_id res chain seq x y z
N MET A 1 -21.67 -0.52 5.71
CA MET A 1 -21.43 0.62 4.78
C MET A 1 -22.49 1.72 4.91
N ALA A 2 -23.79 1.42 4.87
CA ALA A 2 -24.86 2.44 4.98
C ALA A 2 -24.68 3.41 6.17
N LYS A 3 -24.52 2.89 7.40
CA LYS A 3 -24.31 3.71 8.62
C LYS A 3 -23.10 4.65 8.57
N PHE A 4 -22.06 4.32 7.79
CA PHE A 4 -20.87 5.14 7.66
C PHE A 4 -21.08 6.28 6.64
N VAL A 5 -21.80 6.00 5.55
CA VAL A 5 -22.16 7.00 4.54
C VAL A 5 -23.09 8.05 5.15
N ASP A 6 -24.08 7.62 5.94
CA ASP A 6 -25.01 8.52 6.62
C ASP A 6 -24.26 9.44 7.60
N SER A 7 -23.32 8.89 8.38
CA SER A 7 -22.52 9.70 9.32
C SER A 7 -21.59 10.70 8.62
N LEU A 8 -21.04 10.35 7.45
CA LEU A 8 -20.18 11.26 6.69
C LEU A 8 -20.98 12.39 6.05
N MET A 9 -22.13 12.07 5.43
CA MET A 9 -23.01 13.07 4.82
C MET A 9 -23.49 14.11 5.84
N VAL A 10 -23.88 13.66 7.04
CA VAL A 10 -24.25 14.55 8.14
C VAL A 10 -23.11 15.51 8.50
N LYS A 11 -21.87 15.02 8.60
CA LYS A 11 -20.71 15.88 8.91
C LYS A 11 -20.41 16.91 7.83
N VAL A 12 -20.71 16.61 6.57
CA VAL A 12 -20.58 17.56 5.46
C VAL A 12 -21.66 18.62 5.53
N GLU A 13 -22.91 18.23 5.74
CA GLU A 13 -24.05 19.17 5.87
C GLU A 13 -23.85 20.17 7.01
N PHE A 14 -23.29 19.72 8.14
CA PHE A 14 -22.95 20.59 9.27
C PHE A 14 -21.65 21.40 9.08
N GLY A 15 -21.00 21.33 7.92
CA GLY A 15 -19.77 22.07 7.63
C GLY A 15 -18.55 21.62 8.46
N ILE A 16 -18.64 20.50 9.18
CA ILE A 16 -17.54 19.93 9.98
C ILE A 16 -16.45 19.39 9.04
N VAL A 17 -16.84 18.91 7.86
CA VAL A 17 -15.94 18.41 6.82
C VAL A 17 -16.15 19.22 5.54
N LYS A 18 -15.12 19.96 5.12
CA LYS A 18 -15.12 20.69 3.84
C LYS A 18 -14.34 19.89 2.80
N PHE A 19 -14.96 19.48 1.69
CA PHE A 19 -14.24 18.85 0.60
C PHE A 19 -13.65 19.88 -0.38
N PRO A 20 -12.57 19.53 -1.12
CA PRO A 20 -12.07 20.35 -2.21
C PRO A 20 -13.12 20.53 -3.31
N ASP A 21 -13.13 21.69 -3.96
CA ASP A 21 -14.02 21.94 -5.10
C ASP A 21 -13.57 21.14 -6.33
N TYR A 22 -14.50 20.45 -6.98
CA TYR A 22 -14.24 19.75 -8.23
C TYR A 22 -15.48 19.71 -9.14
N VAL A 23 -15.24 19.58 -10.44
CA VAL A 23 -16.30 19.46 -11.45
C VAL A 23 -16.62 17.99 -11.65
N CYS A 24 -17.83 17.56 -11.26
CA CYS A 24 -18.30 16.21 -11.56
C CYS A 24 -18.75 16.14 -13.03
N SER A 25 -18.23 15.16 -13.79
CA SER A 25 -18.72 14.90 -15.14
C SER A 25 -18.83 13.39 -15.38
N ILE A 26 -20.06 12.95 -15.65
CA ILE A 26 -20.43 11.54 -15.76
C ILE A 26 -20.25 11.07 -17.20
N SER A 27 -19.16 10.34 -17.46
CA SER A 27 -18.82 9.87 -18.81
C SER A 27 -18.92 8.37 -19.01
N HIS A 28 -19.03 7.57 -17.93
CA HIS A 28 -19.05 6.11 -18.01
C HIS A 28 -20.21 5.53 -17.20
N ARG A 29 -20.84 4.47 -17.74
CA ARG A 29 -21.78 3.62 -17.00
C ARG A 29 -21.01 2.49 -16.33
N ILE A 30 -21.15 2.36 -15.01
CA ILE A 30 -20.49 1.30 -14.22
C ILE A 30 -21.04 -0.08 -14.60
N PHE A 31 -22.37 -0.16 -14.66
CA PHE A 31 -23.12 -1.33 -15.09
C PHE A 31 -23.68 -1.05 -16.49
N GLN A 32 -23.39 -1.91 -17.45
CA GLN A 32 -23.86 -1.73 -18.84
C GLN A 32 -25.33 -2.12 -18.94
N GLU A 33 -25.69 -3.19 -18.25
CA GLU A 33 -27.05 -3.74 -18.23
C GLU A 33 -27.55 -3.98 -16.80
N ARG A 34 -28.87 -4.12 -16.65
CA ARG A 34 -29.49 -4.48 -15.37
C ARG A 34 -28.91 -5.77 -14.79
N ASN A 35 -28.56 -6.74 -15.64
CA ASN A 35 -27.99 -8.00 -15.20
C ASN A 35 -26.64 -7.82 -14.50
N ASP A 36 -25.78 -6.89 -14.95
CA ASP A 36 -24.49 -6.62 -14.31
C ASP A 36 -24.66 -6.12 -12.86
N LEU A 37 -25.65 -5.26 -12.64
CA LEU A 37 -25.97 -4.76 -11.30
C LEU A 37 -26.52 -5.87 -10.40
N LEU A 38 -27.42 -6.71 -10.93
CA LEU A 38 -27.98 -7.82 -10.16
C LEU A 38 -26.91 -8.85 -9.77
N GLU A 39 -26.03 -9.21 -10.70
CA GLU A 39 -24.92 -10.12 -10.41
C GLU A 39 -23.96 -9.53 -9.36
N TYR A 40 -23.72 -8.22 -9.42
CA TYR A 40 -22.92 -7.52 -8.41
C TYR A 40 -23.60 -7.53 -7.03
N GLU A 41 -24.90 -7.21 -6.95
CA GLU A 41 -25.67 -7.26 -5.71
C GLU A 41 -25.71 -8.67 -5.11
N ASP A 42 -25.89 -9.69 -5.94
CA ASP A 42 -25.85 -11.09 -5.50
C ASP A 42 -24.48 -11.46 -4.94
N ALA A 43 -23.39 -11.07 -5.61
CA ALA A 43 -22.05 -11.31 -5.10
C ALA A 43 -21.82 -10.59 -3.74
N ILE A 44 -22.32 -9.37 -3.58
CA ILE A 44 -22.26 -8.63 -2.31
C ILE A 44 -23.03 -9.35 -1.21
N ARG A 45 -24.22 -9.91 -1.51
CA ARG A 45 -24.98 -10.74 -0.56
C ARG A 45 -24.20 -11.97 -0.13
N VAL A 46 -23.55 -12.68 -1.06
CA VAL A 46 -22.70 -13.84 -0.71
C VAL A 46 -21.53 -13.41 0.18
N ALA A 47 -20.92 -12.25 -0.08
CA ALA A 47 -19.84 -11.72 0.76
C ALA A 47 -20.32 -11.39 2.19
N GLN A 48 -21.51 -10.80 2.33
CA GLN A 48 -22.13 -10.54 3.64
C GLN A 48 -22.38 -11.84 4.41
N VAL A 49 -22.95 -12.85 3.74
CA VAL A 49 -23.18 -14.17 4.35
C VAL A 49 -21.86 -14.82 4.77
N MET A 50 -20.79 -14.68 3.98
CA MET A 50 -19.45 -15.16 4.34
C MET A 50 -18.93 -14.50 5.62
N ASP A 51 -18.98 -13.16 5.69
CA ASP A 51 -18.52 -12.40 6.85
C ASP A 51 -19.32 -12.77 8.11
N GLU A 52 -20.65 -12.77 8.04
CA GLU A 52 -21.52 -13.17 9.16
C GLU A 52 -21.33 -14.63 9.58
N SER A 53 -21.04 -15.52 8.62
CA SER A 53 -20.81 -16.94 8.92
C SER A 53 -19.47 -17.16 9.61
N LEU A 54 -18.45 -16.37 9.28
CA LEU A 54 -17.16 -16.39 9.98
C LEU A 54 -17.30 -15.88 11.41
N ASP A 55 -18.01 -14.77 11.62
CA ASP A 55 -18.26 -14.20 12.95
C ASP A 55 -19.03 -15.18 13.85
N ASN A 56 -19.96 -15.93 13.27
CA ASN A 56 -20.76 -16.93 13.98
C ASN A 56 -20.17 -18.36 13.93
N ASN A 57 -18.95 -18.53 13.40
CA ASN A 57 -18.27 -19.82 13.25
C ASN A 57 -19.08 -20.92 12.52
N LYS A 58 -19.91 -20.55 11.54
CA LYS A 58 -20.75 -21.46 10.73
C LYS A 58 -19.97 -21.96 9.50
N MET A 59 -19.05 -22.90 9.70
CA MET A 59 -18.11 -23.35 8.66
C MET A 59 -18.77 -23.97 7.43
N ASP A 60 -19.92 -24.64 7.56
CA ASP A 60 -20.64 -25.20 6.41
C ASP A 60 -21.15 -24.12 5.45
N LEU A 61 -21.54 -22.96 5.97
CA LEU A 61 -21.94 -21.81 5.15
C LEU A 61 -20.72 -21.16 4.50
N VAL A 62 -19.60 -21.07 5.23
CA VAL A 62 -18.33 -20.57 4.70
C VAL A 62 -17.90 -21.40 3.47
N THR A 63 -17.90 -22.72 3.57
CA THR A 63 -17.56 -23.60 2.43
C THR A 63 -18.54 -23.41 1.27
N ARG A 64 -19.85 -23.32 1.52
CA ARG A 64 -20.84 -23.03 0.45
C ARG A 64 -20.61 -21.69 -0.23
N CYS A 65 -20.24 -20.64 0.51
CA CYS A 65 -19.89 -19.34 -0.06
C CYS A 65 -18.66 -19.43 -0.96
N ILE A 66 -17.63 -20.19 -0.55
CA ILE A 66 -16.42 -20.41 -1.33
C ILE A 66 -16.76 -21.16 -2.64
N ASP A 67 -17.44 -22.29 -2.54
CA ASP A 67 -17.78 -23.13 -3.69
C ASP A 67 -18.69 -22.39 -4.69
N LEU A 68 -19.69 -21.65 -4.18
CA LEU A 68 -20.55 -20.82 -5.02
C LEU A 68 -19.72 -19.75 -5.75
N SER A 69 -18.84 -19.06 -5.03
CA SER A 69 -18.02 -17.98 -5.60
C SER A 69 -17.06 -18.50 -6.67
N GLU A 70 -16.48 -19.68 -6.45
CA GLU A 70 -15.59 -20.31 -7.41
C GLU A 70 -16.33 -20.73 -8.68
N ASN A 71 -17.47 -21.42 -8.53
CA ASN A 71 -18.29 -21.84 -9.66
C ASN A 71 -18.73 -20.63 -10.49
N ARG A 72 -19.18 -19.55 -9.84
CA ARG A 72 -19.56 -18.32 -10.52
C ARG A 72 -18.37 -17.71 -11.26
N LEU A 73 -17.21 -17.58 -10.60
CA LEU A 73 -16.02 -16.99 -11.21
C LEU A 73 -15.51 -17.78 -12.43
N CYS A 74 -15.60 -19.11 -12.40
CA CYS A 74 -15.20 -19.97 -13.52
C CYS A 74 -16.12 -19.89 -14.74
N ILE A 75 -17.42 -19.64 -14.52
CA ILE A 75 -18.43 -19.53 -15.59
C ILE A 75 -18.41 -18.15 -16.25
N MET A 76 -17.95 -17.12 -15.53
CA MET A 76 -17.89 -15.76 -16.07
C MET A 76 -16.97 -15.68 -17.30
N PRO A 77 -17.38 -14.96 -18.36
CA PRO A 77 -16.57 -14.83 -19.57
C PRO A 77 -15.23 -14.15 -19.26
N LYS A 78 -14.14 -14.77 -19.73
CA LYS A 78 -12.80 -14.17 -19.65
C LYS A 78 -12.81 -12.86 -20.43
N ARG A 79 -12.66 -11.73 -19.72
CA ARG A 79 -12.63 -10.37 -20.31
C ARG A 79 -11.52 -10.17 -21.34
N GLU A 80 -10.56 -11.08 -21.45
CA GLU A 80 -9.50 -11.06 -22.48
C GLU A 80 -10.04 -11.16 -23.91
N ASN A 81 -11.24 -11.72 -24.12
CA ASN A 81 -11.81 -11.91 -25.46
C ASN A 81 -12.66 -10.73 -25.96
N ALA A 82 -12.87 -9.68 -25.15
CA ALA A 82 -13.61 -8.50 -25.57
C ALA A 82 -12.63 -7.37 -25.93
N ILE A 83 -12.24 -7.31 -27.21
CA ILE A 83 -11.69 -6.09 -27.82
C ILE A 83 -12.84 -5.09 -27.93
N THR A 84 -13.22 -4.49 -26.79
CA THR A 84 -14.11 -3.34 -26.78
C THR A 84 -13.24 -2.08 -26.87
N PRO A 85 -13.58 -1.11 -27.76
CA PRO A 85 -12.82 0.14 -27.92
C PRO A 85 -12.79 0.99 -26.63
N GLU A 86 -13.73 0.76 -25.72
CA GLU A 86 -13.85 1.44 -24.43
C GLU A 86 -13.57 0.46 -23.29
N ARG A 87 -12.28 0.19 -23.02
CA ARG A 87 -11.93 -0.48 -21.76
C ARG A 87 -12.32 0.44 -20.61
N LEU A 88 -13.31 0.02 -19.80
CA LEU A 88 -13.62 0.70 -18.56
C LEU A 88 -12.33 0.87 -17.74
N PRO A 89 -12.06 2.08 -17.22
CA PRO A 89 -10.95 2.28 -16.31
C PRO A 89 -10.92 1.23 -15.19
N SER A 90 -9.72 0.76 -14.85
CA SER A 90 -9.48 -0.29 -13.86
C SER A 90 -10.09 -0.02 -12.49
N PHE A 91 -10.35 1.25 -12.13
CA PHE A 91 -11.01 1.60 -10.88
C PHE A 91 -12.46 1.11 -10.80
N PHE A 92 -13.14 0.97 -11.94
CA PHE A 92 -14.49 0.41 -11.98
C PHE A 92 -14.51 -1.11 -11.80
N SER A 93 -13.37 -1.80 -11.95
CA SER A 93 -13.30 -3.26 -11.75
C SER A 93 -13.79 -3.69 -10.37
N ARG A 94 -13.66 -2.82 -9.35
CA ARG A 94 -14.10 -3.07 -7.97
C ARG A 94 -15.62 -3.15 -7.84
N PHE A 95 -16.35 -2.59 -8.80
CA PHE A 95 -17.81 -2.64 -8.90
C PHE A 95 -18.23 -3.74 -9.89
N SER A 96 -17.66 -4.94 -9.74
CA SER A 96 -18.02 -6.10 -10.55
C SER A 96 -18.15 -7.35 -9.69
N ALA A 97 -19.03 -8.27 -10.11
CA ALA A 97 -19.27 -9.51 -9.39
C ALA A 97 -17.98 -10.36 -9.26
N SER A 98 -17.16 -10.42 -10.33
CA SER A 98 -15.89 -11.16 -10.32
C SER A 98 -14.90 -10.60 -9.29
N TRP A 99 -14.87 -9.29 -9.08
CA TRP A 99 -14.04 -8.68 -8.04
C TRP A 99 -14.50 -9.07 -6.64
N VAL A 100 -15.81 -9.12 -6.40
CA VAL A 100 -16.38 -9.55 -5.12
C VAL A 100 -16.13 -11.04 -4.88
N TYR A 101 -16.41 -11.90 -5.86
CA TYR A 101 -16.13 -13.34 -5.76
C TYR A 101 -14.65 -13.63 -5.51
N SER A 102 -13.74 -12.96 -6.22
CA SER A 102 -12.30 -13.13 -5.94
C SER A 102 -11.90 -12.68 -4.53
N LYS A 103 -12.60 -11.69 -3.93
CA LYS A 103 -12.39 -11.32 -2.52
C LYS A 103 -12.87 -12.43 -1.58
N ILE A 104 -14.05 -13.01 -1.82
CA ILE A 104 -14.57 -14.14 -1.03
C ILE A 104 -13.60 -15.33 -1.10
N LEU A 105 -13.13 -15.68 -2.30
CA LEU A 105 -12.15 -16.74 -2.50
C LEU A 105 -10.81 -16.46 -1.81
N THR A 106 -10.34 -15.20 -1.84
CA THR A 106 -9.12 -14.80 -1.12
C THR A 106 -9.26 -15.05 0.38
N LEU A 107 -10.44 -14.75 0.96
CA LEU A 107 -10.73 -15.04 2.36
C LEU A 107 -10.87 -16.55 2.63
N GLY A 108 -11.48 -17.28 1.70
CA GLY A 108 -11.59 -18.73 1.75
C GLY A 108 -10.25 -19.45 1.76
N VAL A 109 -9.25 -18.93 1.02
CA VAL A 109 -7.87 -19.42 1.08
C VAL A 109 -7.33 -19.34 2.51
N SER A 110 -7.48 -18.21 3.20
CA SER A 110 -7.01 -18.05 4.58
C SER A 110 -7.72 -19.02 5.55
N VAL A 111 -9.00 -19.33 5.31
CA VAL A 111 -9.74 -20.34 6.06
C VAL A 111 -9.14 -21.73 5.84
N TYR A 112 -8.93 -22.14 4.59
CA TYR A 112 -8.35 -23.44 4.27
C TYR A 112 -6.92 -23.60 4.79
N GLU A 113 -6.10 -22.55 4.70
CA GLU A 113 -4.74 -22.55 5.24
C GLU A 113 -4.73 -22.71 6.76
N ARG A 114 -5.62 -22.02 7.49
CA ARG A 114 -5.79 -22.17 8.95
C ARG A 114 -6.14 -23.60 9.33
N ASP A 115 -7.01 -24.22 8.55
CA ASP A 115 -7.48 -25.59 8.77
C ASP A 115 -6.51 -26.64 8.16
N ARG A 116 -5.33 -26.21 7.67
CA ARG A 116 -4.28 -27.03 7.02
C ARG A 116 -4.75 -27.79 5.77
N ARG A 117 -5.84 -27.34 5.15
CA ARG A 117 -6.37 -27.85 3.88
C ARG A 117 -5.64 -27.21 2.70
N TYR A 118 -4.32 -27.45 2.62
CA TYR A 118 -3.47 -26.81 1.61
C TYR A 118 -3.84 -27.19 0.17
N GLU A 119 -4.39 -28.38 -0.05
CA GLU A 119 -4.83 -28.80 -1.38
C GLU A 119 -6.00 -27.94 -1.90
N ASP A 120 -6.96 -27.64 -1.04
CA ASP A 120 -8.07 -26.73 -1.35
C ASP A 120 -7.58 -25.29 -1.56
N ALA A 121 -6.70 -24.81 -0.70
CA ALA A 121 -6.09 -23.48 -0.84
C ALA A 121 -5.35 -23.34 -2.18
N VAL A 122 -4.51 -24.32 -2.54
CA VAL A 122 -3.78 -24.36 -3.82
C VAL A 122 -4.73 -24.37 -5.02
N ARG A 123 -5.83 -25.12 -4.93
CA ARG A 123 -6.86 -25.17 -5.98
C ARG A 123 -7.48 -23.79 -6.20
N ILE A 124 -7.97 -23.14 -5.14
CA ILE A 124 -8.56 -21.80 -5.22
C ILE A 124 -7.54 -20.77 -5.74
N LEU A 125 -6.28 -20.81 -5.27
CA LEU A 125 -5.23 -19.89 -5.70
C LEU A 125 -4.90 -20.04 -7.19
N LYS A 126 -4.85 -21.27 -7.71
CA LYS A 126 -4.69 -21.53 -9.15
C LYS A 126 -5.90 -21.02 -9.95
N THR A 127 -7.13 -21.18 -9.44
CA THR A 127 -8.34 -20.62 -10.05
C THR A 127 -8.25 -19.09 -10.12
N LEU A 128 -7.88 -18.42 -9.01
CA LEU A 128 -7.72 -16.97 -8.96
C LEU A 128 -6.69 -16.46 -9.97
N LEU A 129 -5.50 -17.06 -10.02
CA LEU A 129 -4.42 -16.63 -10.92
C LEU A 129 -4.73 -16.88 -12.41
N SER A 130 -5.57 -17.86 -12.73
CA SER A 130 -5.94 -18.20 -14.12
C SER A 130 -7.18 -17.47 -14.64
N THR A 131 -8.04 -16.98 -13.75
CA THR A 131 -9.28 -16.27 -14.09
C THR A 131 -9.13 -14.74 -14.00
N VAL A 132 -8.37 -14.26 -13.01
CA VAL A 132 -8.22 -12.82 -12.76
C VAL A 132 -6.88 -12.34 -13.32
N ALA A 133 -6.88 -11.94 -14.60
CA ALA A 133 -5.67 -11.54 -15.32
C ALA A 133 -5.01 -10.26 -14.76
N CYS A 134 -5.79 -9.27 -14.34
CA CYS A 134 -5.32 -7.94 -13.95
C CYS A 134 -5.83 -7.57 -12.56
N ASP A 135 -5.13 -8.00 -11.50
CA ASP A 135 -5.42 -7.63 -10.11
C ASP A 135 -4.13 -7.53 -9.30
N ARG A 136 -4.02 -6.51 -8.46
CA ARG A 136 -2.81 -6.31 -7.64
C ARG A 136 -2.63 -7.38 -6.55
N ARG A 137 -3.70 -8.10 -6.20
CA ARG A 137 -3.65 -9.26 -5.29
C ARG A 137 -2.96 -10.46 -5.91
N ARG A 138 -2.67 -10.46 -7.22
CA ARG A 138 -1.91 -11.53 -7.88
C ARG A 138 -0.56 -11.79 -7.20
N GLY A 139 0.11 -10.75 -6.70
CA GLY A 139 1.35 -10.90 -5.93
C GLY A 139 1.16 -11.69 -4.64
N TYR A 140 0.10 -11.35 -3.90
CA TYR A 140 -0.30 -12.09 -2.70
C TYR A 140 -0.67 -13.53 -3.04
N TRP A 141 -1.50 -13.76 -4.06
CA TRP A 141 -1.92 -15.11 -4.47
C TRP A 141 -0.75 -15.98 -4.93
N ALA A 142 0.16 -15.45 -5.76
CA ALA A 142 1.34 -16.16 -6.21
C ALA A 142 2.27 -16.51 -5.04
N LEU A 143 2.44 -15.59 -4.09
CA LEU A 143 3.23 -15.82 -2.89
C LEU A 143 2.62 -16.93 -2.02
N ARG A 144 1.31 -16.84 -1.73
CA ARG A 144 0.58 -17.86 -0.97
C ARG A 144 0.61 -19.22 -1.66
N LEU A 145 0.37 -19.26 -2.98
CA LEU A 145 0.42 -20.50 -3.75
C LEU A 145 1.80 -21.16 -3.66
N SER A 146 2.86 -20.36 -3.80
CA SER A 146 4.21 -20.87 -3.66
C SER A 146 4.49 -21.39 -2.24
N ILE A 147 3.97 -20.74 -1.19
CA ILE A 147 4.07 -21.20 0.21
C ILE A 147 3.35 -22.52 0.41
N ASP A 148 2.09 -22.61 -0.01
CA ASP A 148 1.26 -23.80 0.21
C ASP A 148 1.78 -25.02 -0.58
N LEU A 149 2.31 -24.80 -1.79
CA LEU A 149 3.00 -25.85 -2.55
C LEU A 149 4.25 -26.38 -1.81
N GLU A 150 4.96 -25.52 -1.08
CA GLU A 150 6.10 -25.96 -0.26
C GLU A 150 5.62 -26.79 0.95
N HIS A 151 4.52 -26.40 1.60
CA HIS A 151 3.89 -27.20 2.67
C HIS A 151 3.48 -28.59 2.20
N MET A 152 3.07 -28.73 0.93
CA MET A 152 2.75 -30.02 0.31
C MET A 152 3.99 -30.79 -0.21
N GLY A 153 5.22 -30.31 0.02
CA GLY A 153 6.44 -30.94 -0.47
C GLY A 153 6.73 -30.74 -1.97
N ARG A 154 5.90 -29.97 -2.69
CA ARG A 154 6.00 -29.72 -4.14
C ARG A 154 6.99 -28.59 -4.44
N SER A 155 8.25 -28.78 -4.05
CA SER A 155 9.31 -27.75 -4.10
C SER A 155 9.55 -27.17 -5.51
N ASN A 156 9.48 -27.98 -6.57
CA ASN A 156 9.72 -27.51 -7.93
C ASN A 156 8.59 -26.61 -8.43
N GLU A 157 7.34 -26.95 -8.14
CA GLU A 157 6.17 -26.11 -8.47
C GLU A 157 6.13 -24.84 -7.62
N SER A 158 6.52 -24.95 -6.35
CA SER A 158 6.69 -23.80 -5.46
C SER A 158 7.68 -22.79 -6.07
N LEU A 159 8.85 -23.26 -6.49
CA LEU A 159 9.86 -22.42 -7.15
C LEU A 159 9.34 -21.84 -8.46
N SER A 160 8.73 -22.65 -9.33
CA SER A 160 8.21 -22.18 -10.62
C SER A 160 7.13 -21.11 -10.45
N THR A 161 6.28 -21.25 -9.42
CA THR A 161 5.26 -20.25 -9.07
C THR A 161 5.91 -18.96 -8.57
N ALA A 162 6.95 -19.04 -7.74
CA ALA A 162 7.68 -17.87 -7.28
C ALA A 162 8.42 -17.14 -8.43
N GLU A 163 9.04 -17.90 -9.34
CA GLU A 163 9.69 -17.38 -10.56
C GLU A 163 8.66 -16.67 -11.44
N GLY A 164 7.50 -17.28 -11.69
CA GLY A 164 6.40 -16.69 -12.45
C GLY A 164 5.83 -15.42 -11.82
N GLY A 165 5.62 -15.42 -10.51
CA GLY A 165 5.13 -14.24 -9.79
C GLY A 165 6.14 -13.08 -9.77
N ALA A 166 7.45 -13.37 -9.75
CA ALA A 166 8.49 -12.33 -9.76
C ALA A 166 8.60 -11.58 -11.09
N ILE A 167 8.16 -12.20 -12.19
CA ILE A 167 8.14 -11.61 -13.54
C ILE A 167 6.74 -11.12 -13.97
N ASP A 168 5.69 -11.42 -13.20
CA ASP A 168 4.33 -11.01 -13.50
C ASP A 168 4.21 -9.46 -13.47
N PRO A 169 3.77 -8.82 -14.56
CA PRO A 169 3.64 -7.36 -14.65
C PRO A 169 2.69 -6.72 -13.64
N TRP A 170 1.77 -7.50 -13.03
CA TRP A 170 0.79 -7.01 -12.05
C TRP A 170 1.24 -7.21 -10.60
N VAL A 171 2.49 -7.65 -10.39
CA VAL A 171 3.06 -7.90 -9.07
C VAL A 171 4.08 -6.82 -8.72
N HIS A 172 3.77 -6.04 -7.69
CA HIS A 172 4.52 -4.82 -7.34
C HIS A 172 5.03 -4.83 -5.88
N ALA A 173 5.87 -3.85 -5.57
CA ALA A 173 6.36 -3.48 -4.23
C ALA A 173 6.73 -4.70 -3.35
N GLY A 174 6.21 -4.78 -2.12
CA GLY A 174 6.54 -5.82 -1.15
C GLY A 174 6.19 -7.23 -1.62
N SER A 175 5.13 -7.42 -2.41
CA SER A 175 4.80 -8.76 -2.94
C SER A 175 5.85 -9.23 -3.94
N LYS A 176 6.31 -8.33 -4.81
CA LYS A 176 7.40 -8.62 -5.76
C LYS A 176 8.69 -8.95 -5.02
N PHE A 177 9.03 -8.15 -4.02
CA PHE A 177 10.22 -8.36 -3.20
C PHE A 177 10.18 -9.71 -2.45
N ALA A 178 9.02 -10.05 -1.87
CA ALA A 178 8.80 -11.33 -1.19
C ALA A 178 9.01 -12.52 -2.13
N LEU A 179 8.47 -12.45 -3.35
CA LEU A 179 8.63 -13.48 -4.38
C LEU A 179 10.09 -13.60 -4.83
N GLN A 180 10.78 -12.48 -5.05
CA GLN A 180 12.21 -12.48 -5.41
C GLN A 180 13.09 -13.11 -4.32
N ARG A 181 12.88 -12.77 -3.04
CA ARG A 181 13.56 -13.42 -1.91
C ARG A 181 13.28 -14.92 -1.87
N ARG A 182 12.02 -15.30 -2.10
CA ARG A 182 11.60 -16.70 -2.13
C ARG A 182 12.29 -17.46 -3.26
N VAL A 183 12.41 -16.87 -4.46
CA VAL A 183 13.20 -17.46 -5.55
C VAL A 183 14.62 -17.71 -5.10
N LEU A 184 15.32 -16.71 -4.52
CA LEU A 184 16.71 -16.89 -4.06
C LEU A 184 16.87 -17.97 -2.97
N ARG A 185 15.86 -18.13 -2.11
CA ARG A 185 15.86 -19.16 -1.06
C ARG A 185 15.68 -20.57 -1.65
N LEU A 186 14.79 -20.71 -2.63
CA LEU A 186 14.42 -21.99 -3.24
C LEU A 186 15.37 -22.43 -4.36
N SER A 187 16.01 -21.49 -5.06
CA SER A 187 16.86 -21.70 -6.24
C SER A 187 18.28 -22.21 -5.90
N LYS A 188 18.44 -22.96 -4.81
CA LYS A 188 19.73 -23.56 -4.43
C LYS A 188 20.05 -24.78 -5.29
N PRO A 189 21.33 -25.04 -5.63
CA PRO A 189 21.75 -26.27 -6.29
C PRO A 189 21.28 -27.53 -5.52
N PRO A 190 20.87 -28.60 -6.20
CA PRO A 190 20.89 -28.78 -7.66
C PRO A 190 19.64 -28.23 -8.40
N ARG A 191 18.67 -27.59 -7.72
CA ARG A 191 17.40 -27.16 -8.35
C ARG A 191 17.60 -26.07 -9.41
N ARG A 192 18.47 -25.10 -9.11
CA ARG A 192 18.91 -24.05 -10.02
C ARG A 192 20.37 -23.71 -9.77
N TRP A 193 21.07 -23.39 -10.85
CA TRP A 193 22.47 -22.93 -10.83
C TRP A 193 22.60 -21.46 -11.21
N LYS A 194 21.67 -20.94 -12.01
CA LYS A 194 21.65 -19.55 -12.46
C LYS A 194 21.12 -18.64 -11.35
N VAL A 195 21.92 -17.64 -10.99
CA VAL A 195 21.53 -16.59 -10.05
C VAL A 195 20.72 -15.51 -10.80
N PRO A 196 19.53 -15.11 -10.31
CA PRO A 196 18.74 -14.04 -10.92
C PRO A 196 19.46 -12.68 -10.89
N SER A 197 19.19 -11.81 -11.87
CA SER A 197 19.83 -10.48 -11.98
C SER A 197 19.49 -9.53 -10.82
N TYR A 198 18.34 -9.70 -10.18
CA TYR A 198 17.93 -8.91 -9.01
C TYR A 198 18.55 -9.41 -7.69
N ALA A 199 19.39 -10.44 -7.71
CA ALA A 199 19.91 -11.06 -6.48
C ALA A 199 20.68 -10.07 -5.60
N ASP A 200 21.51 -9.22 -6.19
CA ASP A 200 22.32 -8.24 -5.44
C ASP A 200 21.45 -7.13 -4.84
N TYR A 201 20.43 -6.68 -5.57
CA TYR A 201 19.45 -5.72 -5.06
C TYR A 201 18.72 -6.28 -3.83
N VAL A 202 18.25 -7.54 -3.91
CA VAL A 202 17.51 -8.20 -2.82
C VAL A 202 18.39 -8.51 -1.60
N LYS A 203 19.68 -8.78 -1.81
CA LYS A 203 20.66 -9.06 -0.75
C LYS A 203 21.31 -7.82 -0.16
N ARG A 204 21.01 -6.62 -0.67
CA ARG A 204 21.60 -5.38 -0.19
C ARG A 204 21.36 -5.23 1.31
N ASN A 205 22.44 -4.95 2.05
CA ASN A 205 22.35 -4.79 3.49
C ASN A 205 21.62 -3.50 3.86
N ILE A 206 20.71 -3.58 4.81
CA ILE A 206 20.03 -2.43 5.40
C ILE A 206 20.85 -2.01 6.61
N ARG A 207 21.18 -0.72 6.73
CA ARG A 207 21.93 -0.22 7.87
C ARG A 207 21.07 -0.30 9.12
N GLU A 208 21.52 -1.07 10.10
CA GLU A 208 20.85 -1.23 11.39
C GLU A 208 21.57 -0.41 12.47
N VAL A 209 20.79 0.16 13.38
CA VAL A 209 21.27 0.86 14.58
C VAL A 209 20.53 0.25 15.76
N SER A 210 21.27 -0.18 16.78
CA SER A 210 20.70 -0.71 18.02
C SER A 210 20.68 0.40 19.07
N ILE A 211 19.51 0.61 19.68
CA ILE A 211 19.32 1.52 20.80
C ILE A 211 19.04 0.68 22.05
N GLU A 212 19.60 1.09 23.19
CA GLU A 212 19.30 0.45 24.46
C GLU A 212 18.01 1.04 25.04
N GLY A 213 17.07 0.19 25.41
CA GLY A 213 15.81 0.58 26.06
C GLY A 213 15.59 -0.23 27.33
N ARG A 214 14.93 0.37 28.33
CA ARG A 214 14.56 -0.29 29.59
C ARG A 214 13.08 -0.67 29.55
N PRO A 215 12.73 -1.94 29.21
CA PRO A 215 11.34 -2.33 29.04
C PRO A 215 10.61 -2.50 30.39
N LEU A 216 9.32 -2.16 30.43
CA LEU A 216 8.42 -2.42 31.55
C LEU A 216 7.58 -3.69 31.36
N ASN A 217 7.21 -4.01 30.12
CA ASN A 217 6.50 -5.20 29.75
C ASN A 217 7.16 -5.86 28.54
N CYS A 218 7.26 -7.19 28.55
CA CYS A 218 7.72 -8.00 27.42
C CYS A 218 6.69 -9.09 27.08
N GLU A 219 5.41 -8.78 27.30
CA GLU A 219 4.30 -9.68 27.03
C GLU A 219 3.98 -9.69 25.53
N THR A 220 3.86 -10.91 24.98
CA THR A 220 3.51 -11.10 23.57
C THR A 220 2.09 -10.58 23.32
N GLY A 221 1.96 -9.55 22.48
CA GLY A 221 0.66 -8.95 22.09
C GLY A 221 0.30 -7.64 22.80
N ALA A 222 1.07 -7.22 23.80
CA ALA A 222 0.96 -5.88 24.39
C ALA A 222 1.90 -4.89 23.66
N LYS A 223 1.53 -3.61 23.63
CA LYS A 223 2.48 -2.56 23.19
C LYS A 223 3.65 -2.52 24.17
N ASN A 224 4.86 -2.61 23.64
CA ASN A 224 6.07 -2.48 24.45
C ASN A 224 6.18 -1.04 24.98
N VAL A 225 6.32 -0.90 26.29
CA VAL A 225 6.52 0.38 26.98
C VAL A 225 7.93 0.41 27.59
N PHE A 226 8.61 1.53 27.42
CA PHE A 226 9.97 1.76 27.88
C PHE A 226 10.05 3.00 28.77
N TYR A 227 11.05 3.05 29.64
CA TYR A 227 11.49 4.31 30.22
C TYR A 227 12.29 5.09 29.18
N GLY A 228 11.84 6.31 28.87
CA GLY A 228 12.53 7.27 28.04
C GLY A 228 13.75 7.88 28.74
N TYR A 229 14.59 8.57 27.96
CA TYR A 229 15.76 9.31 28.44
C TYR A 229 15.36 10.48 29.36
N ASP A 230 14.13 10.98 29.23
CA ASP A 230 13.51 11.99 30.08
C ASP A 230 12.92 11.42 31.39
N GLY A 231 12.97 10.10 31.57
CA GLY A 231 12.41 9.41 32.74
C GLY A 231 10.92 9.08 32.63
N GLU A 232 10.24 9.54 31.56
CA GLU A 232 8.83 9.29 31.31
C GLU A 232 8.60 7.97 30.56
N LEU A 233 7.36 7.47 30.57
CA LEU A 233 7.01 6.24 29.86
C LEU A 233 6.71 6.51 28.39
N CYS A 234 7.34 5.76 27.50
CA CYS A 234 7.20 5.96 26.06
C CYS A 234 7.14 4.65 25.25
N GLY A 235 6.61 4.73 24.02
CA GLY A 235 6.66 3.65 23.04
C GLY A 235 8.04 3.54 22.38
N VAL A 236 8.21 2.52 21.53
CA VAL A 236 9.49 2.26 20.84
C VAL A 236 9.88 3.43 19.92
N GLU A 237 8.91 3.99 19.19
CA GLU A 237 9.11 5.08 18.24
C GLU A 237 9.55 6.36 18.95
N GLN A 238 8.93 6.66 20.09
CA GLN A 238 9.30 7.83 20.90
C GLN A 238 10.68 7.65 21.55
N LEU A 239 11.02 6.44 21.99
CA LEU A 239 12.36 6.15 22.50
C LEU A 239 13.43 6.36 21.42
N ALA A 240 13.16 5.88 20.20
CA ALA A 240 14.05 6.10 19.06
C ALA A 240 14.20 7.60 18.74
N LEU A 241 13.12 8.38 18.83
CA LEU A 241 13.16 9.83 18.64
C LEU A 241 14.05 10.52 19.67
N GLN A 242 13.89 10.19 20.96
CA GLN A 242 14.73 10.75 22.02
C GLN A 242 16.21 10.43 21.78
N TYR A 243 16.53 9.19 21.39
CA TYR A 243 17.89 8.82 21.00
C TYR A 243 18.40 9.69 19.84
N TYR A 244 17.63 9.84 18.76
CA TYR A 244 18.08 10.64 17.61
C TYR A 244 18.18 12.14 17.90
N ALA A 245 17.35 12.67 18.80
CA ALA A 245 17.42 14.06 19.23
C ALA A 245 18.68 14.35 20.06
N ASP A 246 19.15 13.39 20.85
CA ASP A 246 20.32 13.54 21.71
C ASP A 246 21.56 12.83 21.12
N GLU A 247 21.87 11.63 21.61
CA GLU A 247 23.05 10.84 21.26
C GLU A 247 23.19 10.51 19.76
N GLY A 248 22.07 10.41 19.04
CA GLY A 248 21.99 10.10 17.62
C GLY A 248 22.29 11.30 16.71
N GLY A 249 22.57 12.48 17.29
CA GLY A 249 23.17 13.62 16.60
C GLY A 249 22.24 14.81 16.36
N GLY A 250 21.38 15.18 17.32
CA GLY A 250 20.62 16.44 17.21
C GLY A 250 19.60 16.46 16.08
N TRP A 251 18.97 15.32 15.77
CA TRP A 251 17.95 15.25 14.74
C TRP A 251 16.64 15.86 15.25
N GLN A 252 16.00 16.65 14.40
CA GLN A 252 14.64 17.10 14.62
C GLN A 252 13.67 16.10 14.00
N ASP A 253 12.53 15.96 14.66
CA ASP A 253 11.52 15.02 14.24
C ASP A 253 10.52 15.66 13.28
N CYS A 254 10.03 14.83 12.39
CA CYS A 254 8.66 14.94 11.95
C CYS A 254 8.07 13.56 12.23
N LEU A 255 7.42 13.39 13.39
CA LEU A 255 6.89 12.10 13.82
C LEU A 255 5.95 11.57 12.75
N LEU A 256 6.36 10.49 12.09
CA LEU A 256 5.79 10.10 10.84
C LEU A 256 4.85 8.92 10.98
N ASP A 257 3.60 9.27 11.24
CA ASP A 257 2.57 8.57 10.50
C ASP A 257 2.78 8.91 9.01
N LEU A 258 3.65 8.17 8.33
CA LEU A 258 4.10 8.38 6.93
C LEU A 258 2.97 8.28 5.89
N VAL A 259 1.76 7.96 6.35
CA VAL A 259 0.49 8.30 5.70
C VAL A 259 0.30 9.83 5.51
N LYS A 260 1.25 10.68 5.94
CA LYS A 260 1.16 12.14 5.94
C LYS A 260 2.28 12.89 5.19
N ILE A 261 3.26 12.23 4.57
CA ILE A 261 3.91 12.78 3.33
C ILE A 261 2.88 12.90 2.21
N PHE A 262 1.72 12.28 2.39
CA PHE A 262 0.52 12.58 1.65
C PHE A 262 0.03 14.02 1.77
N SER A 263 0.46 14.78 2.79
CA SER A 263 0.18 16.21 2.82
C SER A 263 0.90 16.90 1.66
N LEU A 264 2.17 16.55 1.41
CA LEU A 264 2.91 16.92 0.20
C LEU A 264 2.28 16.33 -1.06
N ARG A 265 1.68 15.13 -1.01
CA ARG A 265 0.86 14.60 -2.11
C ARG A 265 -0.29 15.55 -2.39
N SER A 266 -1.27 15.71 -1.50
CA SER A 266 -2.41 16.58 -1.77
C SER A 266 -1.94 17.99 -2.14
N LEU A 267 -1.00 18.57 -1.40
CA LEU A 267 -0.54 19.91 -1.69
C LEU A 267 0.09 20.03 -3.10
N LEU A 268 1.12 19.25 -3.41
CA LEU A 268 1.78 19.34 -4.71
C LEU A 268 0.84 18.84 -5.82
N PHE A 269 0.08 17.78 -5.58
CA PHE A 269 -0.78 17.11 -6.57
C PHE A 269 -2.04 17.91 -6.95
N PHE A 270 -2.57 18.76 -6.05
CA PHE A 270 -3.59 19.76 -6.40
C PHE A 270 -3.06 20.78 -7.41
N THR A 271 -1.80 21.20 -7.27
CA THR A 271 -1.15 22.14 -8.20
C THR A 271 -0.65 21.48 -9.49
N THR A 272 -0.45 20.16 -9.48
CA THR A 272 0.08 19.46 -10.66
C THR A 272 -0.98 19.19 -11.70
N LEU A 273 -2.16 18.68 -11.32
CA LEU A 273 -2.97 17.85 -12.21
C LEU A 273 -4.36 18.37 -12.59
N GLY A 274 -4.68 19.60 -12.19
CA GLY A 274 -5.99 20.20 -12.45
C GLY A 274 -7.11 19.50 -11.68
N THR A 275 -8.22 20.22 -11.53
CA THR A 275 -9.45 19.78 -10.86
C THR A 275 -9.86 18.37 -11.30
N LEU A 276 -9.80 17.40 -10.38
CA LEU A 276 -10.12 16.00 -10.69
C LEU A 276 -11.62 15.73 -10.58
N GLN A 277 -12.12 15.08 -11.62
CA GLN A 277 -13.53 14.98 -12.03
C GLN A 277 -14.39 13.99 -11.22
N TYR A 278 -13.85 13.33 -10.18
CA TYR A 278 -14.58 12.38 -9.34
C TYR A 278 -13.91 12.24 -7.98
N ASP A 279 -14.69 11.74 -6.99
CA ASP A 279 -14.25 11.44 -5.62
C ASP A 279 -12.79 10.97 -5.57
N PHE A 280 -11.95 11.84 -5.00
CA PHE A 280 -10.49 11.70 -4.86
C PHE A 280 -10.08 10.33 -4.28
N PHE A 281 -10.98 9.67 -3.54
CA PHE A 281 -10.74 8.39 -2.88
C PHE A 281 -10.57 7.19 -3.84
N VAL A 282 -11.30 7.16 -4.96
CA VAL A 282 -11.39 5.94 -5.81
C VAL A 282 -10.33 5.95 -6.92
N LEU A 283 -10.05 7.10 -7.52
CA LEU A 283 -9.17 7.22 -8.68
C LEU A 283 -7.69 7.01 -8.35
N VAL A 284 -7.21 7.60 -7.25
CA VAL A 284 -5.78 7.58 -6.88
C VAL A 284 -5.26 6.15 -6.63
N GLN A 285 -6.13 5.19 -6.32
CA GLN A 285 -5.76 3.82 -6.02
C GLN A 285 -5.60 2.92 -7.26
N THR A 286 -5.44 3.47 -8.47
CA THR A 286 -5.44 2.69 -9.71
C THR A 286 -4.29 2.99 -10.65
N ASP A 287 -3.89 1.99 -11.45
CA ASP A 287 -2.76 2.11 -12.38
C ASP A 287 -3.06 3.07 -13.54
N ASP A 288 -4.33 3.33 -13.83
CA ASP A 288 -4.75 4.27 -14.88
C ASP A 288 -4.62 5.72 -14.45
N PHE A 289 -4.56 5.98 -13.14
CA PHE A 289 -4.42 7.32 -12.60
C PHE A 289 -3.15 7.99 -13.11
N TYR A 290 -2.01 7.30 -12.99
CA TYR A 290 -0.74 7.79 -13.49
C TYR A 290 -0.73 7.87 -15.01
N LYS A 291 -1.14 6.79 -15.70
CA LYS A 291 -1.08 6.69 -17.16
C LYS A 291 -1.87 7.80 -17.86
N SER A 292 -3.07 8.11 -17.37
CA SER A 292 -3.91 9.19 -17.92
C SER A 292 -3.35 10.59 -17.69
N ARG A 293 -2.31 10.72 -16.86
CA ARG A 293 -1.79 11.99 -16.33
C ARG A 293 -0.28 12.10 -16.40
N GLU A 294 0.36 11.16 -17.10
CA GLU A 294 1.81 10.97 -17.09
C GLU A 294 2.56 12.26 -17.44
N ASN A 295 2.16 12.92 -18.53
CA ASN A 295 2.78 14.17 -18.98
C ASN A 295 2.78 15.26 -17.91
N ILE A 296 1.64 15.42 -17.24
CA ILE A 296 1.45 16.45 -16.24
C ILE A 296 2.17 16.06 -14.93
N ALA A 297 2.07 14.80 -14.53
CA ALA A 297 2.77 14.26 -13.37
C ALA A 297 4.29 14.40 -13.52
N GLU A 298 4.87 13.97 -14.65
CA GLU A 298 6.32 14.06 -14.91
C GLU A 298 6.80 15.51 -15.05
N SER A 299 6.02 16.40 -15.65
CA SER A 299 6.33 17.83 -15.70
C SER A 299 6.51 18.42 -14.31
N GLN A 300 5.67 18.01 -13.37
CA GLN A 300 5.66 18.58 -12.04
C GLN A 300 6.68 17.91 -11.12
N LEU A 301 6.90 16.61 -11.29
CA LEU A 301 8.07 15.93 -10.70
C LEU A 301 9.37 16.57 -11.16
N LYS A 302 9.45 17.04 -12.42
CA LYS A 302 10.59 17.81 -12.91
C LYS A 302 10.71 19.16 -12.18
N ARG A 303 9.63 19.95 -12.05
CA ARG A 303 9.66 21.21 -11.27
C ARG A 303 10.16 21.00 -9.84
N ILE A 304 9.75 19.91 -9.19
CA ILE A 304 10.21 19.54 -7.84
C ILE A 304 11.72 19.26 -7.84
N ARG A 305 12.24 18.53 -8.84
CA ARG A 305 13.69 18.29 -9.02
C ARG A 305 14.45 19.60 -9.24
N ASP A 306 13.85 20.53 -9.97
CA ASP A 306 14.42 21.84 -10.31
C ASP A 306 14.31 22.88 -9.17
N GLY A 307 13.87 22.48 -7.96
CA GLY A 307 13.89 23.32 -6.76
C GLY A 307 12.57 24.00 -6.40
N MET A 308 11.50 23.78 -7.16
CA MET A 308 10.19 24.44 -6.91
C MET A 308 9.38 23.80 -5.76
N ALA A 309 9.92 22.79 -5.09
CA ALA A 309 9.19 21.97 -4.13
C ALA A 309 8.60 22.80 -2.96
N GLU A 310 9.37 23.74 -2.43
CA GLU A 310 8.95 24.58 -1.30
C GLU A 310 7.87 25.59 -1.71
N GLU A 311 8.02 26.26 -2.85
CA GLU A 311 7.03 27.22 -3.37
C GLU A 311 5.70 26.54 -3.68
N MET A 312 5.76 25.34 -4.29
CA MET A 312 4.57 24.55 -4.58
C MET A 312 3.89 24.05 -3.29
N LEU A 313 4.65 23.75 -2.24
CA LEU A 313 4.11 23.46 -0.91
C LEU A 313 3.40 24.69 -0.33
N ILE A 314 4.04 25.86 -0.30
CA ILE A 314 3.45 27.09 0.27
C ILE A 314 2.14 27.44 -0.44
N SER A 315 2.18 27.51 -1.77
CA SER A 315 1.02 27.88 -2.60
C SER A 315 -0.18 26.98 -2.33
N SER A 316 0.10 25.69 -2.13
CA SER A 316 -0.95 24.71 -1.94
C SER A 316 -1.48 24.65 -0.50
N TRP A 317 -0.62 24.95 0.48
CA TRP A 317 -1.06 25.15 1.85
C TRP A 317 -2.08 26.27 1.91
N GLU A 318 -1.74 27.43 1.35
CA GLU A 318 -2.60 28.61 1.34
C GLU A 318 -3.94 28.36 0.63
N LEU A 319 -3.92 27.62 -0.48
CA LEU A 319 -5.13 27.35 -1.28
C LEU A 319 -6.07 26.32 -0.64
N HIS A 320 -5.54 25.36 0.12
CA HIS A 320 -6.32 24.18 0.55
C HIS A 320 -6.42 23.98 2.06
N GLN A 321 -5.78 24.81 2.88
CA GLN A 321 -5.85 24.67 4.34
C GLN A 321 -7.30 24.55 4.82
N GLY A 322 -7.56 23.54 5.67
CA GLY A 322 -8.89 23.28 6.22
C GLY A 322 -9.80 22.42 5.34
N THR A 323 -9.35 22.00 4.15
CA THR A 323 -10.07 21.01 3.34
C THR A 323 -9.74 19.58 3.74
N SER A 324 -10.73 18.69 3.68
CA SER A 324 -10.57 17.26 3.93
C SER A 324 -9.92 16.59 2.73
N CYS A 325 -8.59 16.51 2.79
CA CYS A 325 -7.75 15.86 1.81
C CYS A 325 -7.17 14.56 2.36
N GLN A 326 -7.30 13.46 1.62
CA GLN A 326 -6.79 12.17 2.09
C GLN A 326 -5.28 12.22 2.31
N GLY A 327 -4.88 12.00 3.57
CA GLY A 327 -3.50 11.98 4.02
C GLY A 327 -2.92 13.36 4.35
N VAL A 328 -3.73 14.42 4.38
CA VAL A 328 -3.35 15.70 5.02
C VAL A 328 -3.93 15.75 6.42
N ASN A 329 -3.14 16.17 7.40
CA ASN A 329 -3.63 16.55 8.72
C ASN A 329 -3.12 17.96 9.05
N TRP A 330 -3.99 18.95 8.83
CA TRP A 330 -3.68 20.38 9.03
C TRP A 330 -3.39 20.75 10.49
N ALA A 331 -3.90 19.98 11.46
CA ALA A 331 -3.75 20.29 12.87
C ALA A 331 -2.43 19.77 13.47
N ARG A 332 -1.78 18.80 12.82
CA ARG A 332 -0.59 18.14 13.38
C ARG A 332 0.72 18.79 13.00
N TYR A 333 0.79 19.47 11.85
CA TYR A 333 2.05 20.01 11.33
C TYR A 333 1.89 21.48 10.98
N SER A 334 2.94 22.26 11.22
CA SER A 334 3.01 23.64 10.73
C SER A 334 3.56 23.69 9.31
N LEU A 335 3.23 24.76 8.58
CA LEU A 335 3.86 25.03 7.28
C LEU A 335 5.38 25.16 7.41
N THR A 336 5.87 25.72 8.52
CA THR A 336 7.31 25.87 8.79
C THR A 336 8.03 24.53 8.84
N ASP A 337 7.48 23.54 9.55
CA ASP A 337 8.08 22.21 9.65
C ASP A 337 8.10 21.50 8.30
N LEU A 338 7.01 21.61 7.54
CA LEU A 338 6.92 21.01 6.21
C LEU A 338 7.93 21.63 5.23
N ARG A 339 8.15 22.96 5.30
CA ARG A 339 9.18 23.64 4.50
C ARG A 339 10.58 23.15 4.85
N ALA A 340 10.89 23.04 6.15
CA ALA A 340 12.18 22.53 6.62
C ALA A 340 12.43 21.09 6.15
N VAL A 341 11.42 20.23 6.24
CA VAL A 341 11.47 18.86 5.72
C VAL A 341 11.74 18.83 4.22
N VAL A 342 11.03 19.63 3.42
CA VAL A 342 11.24 19.69 1.96
C VAL A 342 12.66 20.13 1.62
N ALA A 343 13.17 21.16 2.31
CA ALA A 343 14.53 21.64 2.14
C ALA A 343 15.57 20.54 2.48
N CYS A 344 15.40 19.83 3.60
CA CYS A 344 16.34 18.79 4.05
C CYS A 344 16.29 17.51 3.21
N VAL A 345 15.11 17.12 2.71
CA VAL A 345 14.98 15.94 1.83
C VAL A 345 15.59 16.24 0.45
N GLY A 346 15.36 17.44 -0.07
CA GLY A 346 15.80 17.87 -1.39
C GLY A 346 14.89 17.39 -2.54
N GLY A 347 14.84 18.19 -3.60
CA GLY A 347 13.91 18.01 -4.72
C GLY A 347 14.01 16.66 -5.43
N HIS A 348 15.22 16.16 -5.69
CA HIS A 348 15.41 14.88 -6.38
C HIS A 348 14.82 13.68 -5.61
N ARG A 349 15.11 13.58 -4.31
CA ARG A 349 14.63 12.48 -3.46
C ARG A 349 13.13 12.57 -3.26
N LEU A 350 12.63 13.78 -3.04
CA LEU A 350 11.20 14.05 -2.90
C LEU A 350 10.44 13.67 -4.18
N ALA A 351 10.92 14.08 -5.36
CA ALA A 351 10.31 13.71 -6.64
C ALA A 351 10.33 12.19 -6.85
N SER A 352 11.41 11.50 -6.50
CA SER A 352 11.48 10.04 -6.61
C SER A 352 10.44 9.34 -5.73
N LEU A 353 10.31 9.76 -4.46
CA LEU A 353 9.30 9.25 -3.54
C LEU A 353 7.87 9.51 -4.08
N LEU A 354 7.58 10.75 -4.48
CA LEU A 354 6.27 11.13 -5.01
C LEU A 354 5.92 10.38 -6.28
N ARG A 355 6.91 10.05 -7.12
CA ARG A 355 6.70 9.23 -8.32
C ARG A 355 6.26 7.81 -7.99
N HIS A 356 6.86 7.15 -7.00
CA HIS A 356 6.43 5.79 -6.58
C HIS A 356 4.97 5.80 -6.11
N LEU A 357 4.60 6.80 -5.31
CA LEU A 357 3.22 7.01 -4.87
C LEU A 357 2.27 7.36 -6.01
N ALA A 358 2.70 8.14 -6.99
CA ALA A 358 1.86 8.51 -8.13
C ALA A 358 1.61 7.32 -9.06
N VAL A 359 2.65 6.51 -9.33
CA VAL A 359 2.61 5.37 -10.25
C VAL A 359 1.78 4.22 -9.68
N ASP A 360 2.03 3.82 -8.44
CA ASP A 360 1.27 2.72 -7.81
C ASP A 360 1.02 2.99 -6.33
N TYR A 361 0.16 3.98 -6.12
CA TYR A 361 -0.27 4.43 -4.81
C TYR A 361 -0.68 3.28 -3.89
N ARG A 362 -1.49 2.33 -4.37
CA ARG A 362 -2.05 1.29 -3.51
C ARG A 362 -0.96 0.35 -2.97
N SER A 363 0.00 -0.01 -3.80
CA SER A 363 1.12 -0.87 -3.39
C SER A 363 2.12 -0.15 -2.50
N TRP A 364 2.31 1.16 -2.69
CA TRP A 364 3.26 1.97 -1.92
C TRP A 364 2.64 2.71 -0.73
N SER A 365 1.31 2.71 -0.57
CA SER A 365 0.61 3.41 0.51
C SER A 365 0.86 2.87 1.93
N SER A 366 1.57 1.74 2.05
CA SER A 366 1.85 1.07 3.32
C SER A 366 3.32 0.66 3.42
N GLY A 367 3.75 0.35 4.65
CA GLY A 367 5.12 -0.09 4.96
C GLY A 367 6.21 0.96 4.74
N MET A 368 5.83 2.23 4.61
CA MET A 368 6.78 3.33 4.64
C MET A 368 7.39 3.42 6.06
N PRO A 369 8.67 3.83 6.23
CA PRO A 369 9.33 3.84 7.54
C PRO A 369 8.56 4.62 8.62
N ASP A 370 8.84 4.39 9.91
CA ASP A 370 8.09 5.06 10.99
C ASP A 370 8.50 6.52 11.20
N LEU A 371 9.75 6.88 10.92
CA LEU A 371 10.30 8.22 11.19
C LEU A 371 10.93 8.83 9.93
N LEU A 372 10.75 10.14 9.73
CA LEU A 372 11.64 10.99 8.92
C LEU A 372 12.23 12.01 9.89
N LEU A 373 13.52 11.91 10.01
CA LEU A 373 14.34 12.79 10.78
C LEU A 373 14.94 13.80 9.83
N TRP A 374 15.06 15.04 10.27
CA TRP A 374 15.71 16.09 9.50
C TRP A 374 16.55 16.97 10.40
N ARG A 375 17.58 17.60 9.86
CA ARG A 375 18.35 18.64 10.56
C ARG A 375 19.03 19.54 9.55
N PHE A 376 19.22 20.80 9.93
CA PHE A 376 20.12 21.70 9.22
C PHE A 376 21.56 21.44 9.68
N LEU A 377 22.49 21.39 8.73
CA LEU A 377 23.90 21.14 8.96
C LEU A 377 24.69 22.44 9.14
N ASP A 378 24.24 23.55 8.55
CA ASP A 378 24.86 24.86 8.69
C ASP A 378 23.87 26.03 8.51
N GLU A 379 24.29 27.25 8.88
CA GLU A 379 23.54 28.50 8.63
C GLU A 379 23.50 28.86 7.13
N ARG A 380 24.25 28.17 6.27
CA ARG A 380 24.39 28.45 4.83
C ARG A 380 23.42 27.65 3.94
N GLY A 381 22.53 26.85 4.55
CA GLY A 381 21.39 26.25 3.87
C GLY A 381 21.53 24.77 3.53
N GLY A 382 22.50 24.06 4.11
CA GLY A 382 22.60 22.60 4.00
C GLY A 382 21.67 21.91 4.99
N GLY A 383 20.87 20.95 4.53
CA GLY A 383 20.05 20.09 5.39
C GLY A 383 20.20 18.63 5.00
N GLU A 384 19.96 17.74 5.96
CA GLU A 384 19.88 16.32 5.68
C GLU A 384 18.63 15.70 6.28
N ALA A 385 18.12 14.67 5.61
CA ALA A 385 16.97 13.92 6.05
C ALA A 385 17.27 12.42 6.05
N LYS A 386 16.64 11.69 6.97
CA LYS A 386 16.82 10.26 7.17
C LYS A 386 15.48 9.60 7.42
N LEU A 387 15.20 8.54 6.69
CA LEU A 387 14.07 7.65 6.98
C LEU A 387 14.53 6.52 7.89
N VAL A 388 13.80 6.28 8.97
CA VAL A 388 14.12 5.26 9.97
C VAL A 388 12.87 4.42 10.24
N GLU A 389 13.01 3.12 10.07
CA GLU A 389 12.01 2.14 10.50
C GLU A 389 12.42 1.62 11.87
N VAL A 390 11.52 1.70 12.84
CA VAL A 390 11.77 1.39 14.24
C VAL A 390 11.20 0.02 14.55
N LYS A 391 12.06 -0.88 15.05
CA LYS A 391 11.66 -2.23 15.42
C LYS A 391 11.83 -2.47 16.90
N GLY A 392 10.72 -2.80 17.55
CA GLY A 392 10.72 -3.27 18.92
C GLY A 392 11.30 -4.68 19.05
N PRO A 393 11.52 -5.16 20.28
CA PRO A 393 11.97 -6.52 20.53
C PRO A 393 11.04 -7.53 19.85
N ARG A 394 11.61 -8.50 19.13
CA ARG A 394 10.92 -9.57 18.37
C ARG A 394 10.16 -9.11 17.11
N ASP A 395 10.11 -7.81 16.80
CA ASP A 395 9.56 -7.36 15.52
C ASP A 395 10.58 -7.49 14.39
N GLN A 396 10.10 -7.68 13.17
CA GLN A 396 10.93 -7.87 11.97
C GLN A 396 10.42 -6.97 10.85
N LEU A 397 11.34 -6.54 9.98
CA LEU A 397 10.96 -5.78 8.78
C LEU A 397 10.03 -6.61 7.89
N SER A 398 8.84 -6.09 7.62
CA SER A 398 7.94 -6.64 6.61
C SER A 398 8.56 -6.51 5.21
N GLU A 399 8.09 -7.33 4.26
CA GLU A 399 8.60 -7.27 2.88
C GLU A 399 8.29 -5.93 2.21
N GLN A 400 7.19 -5.27 2.59
CA GLN A 400 6.85 -3.93 2.11
C GLN A 400 7.81 -2.87 2.67
N GLN A 401 8.19 -2.95 3.95
CA GLN A 401 9.19 -2.07 4.55
C GLN A 401 10.56 -2.24 3.93
N ARG A 402 10.96 -3.48 3.65
CA ARG A 402 12.22 -3.76 2.93
C ARG A 402 12.20 -3.16 1.53
N ALA A 403 11.09 -3.31 0.79
CA ALA A 403 10.95 -2.70 -0.53
C ALA A 403 11.11 -1.17 -0.48
N TRP A 404 10.43 -0.50 0.47
CA TRP A 404 10.57 0.94 0.67
C TRP A 404 12.00 1.36 1.02
N ILE A 405 12.62 0.69 1.99
CA ILE A 405 13.97 1.02 2.41
C ILE A 405 14.93 0.90 1.23
N LEU A 406 14.88 -0.21 0.48
CA LEU A 406 15.81 -0.45 -0.63
C LEU A 406 15.62 0.50 -1.81
N ASP A 407 14.37 0.86 -2.14
CA ASP A 407 14.07 1.82 -3.19
C ASP A 407 14.43 3.26 -2.81
N LEU A 408 14.35 3.60 -1.52
CA LEU A 408 14.73 4.90 -0.98
C LEU A 408 16.16 4.93 -0.44
N THR A 409 16.94 3.83 -0.53
CA THR A 409 18.36 3.84 -0.15
C THR A 409 19.15 4.52 -1.26
N TRP A 410 19.07 5.85 -1.26
CA TRP A 410 19.82 6.74 -2.14
C TRP A 410 21.32 6.50 -1.95
N LYS A 411 22.05 6.38 -3.06
CA LYS A 411 23.52 6.41 -3.03
C LYS A 411 24.00 7.85 -2.88
#